data_AF-A0A6A6P9C0-F1
#
_entry.id   AF-A0A6A6P9C0-F1
#
_cell.length_a   1.000
_cell.length_b   1.000
_cell.length_c   1.000
_cell.angle_alpha   90.00
_cell.angle_beta   90.00
_cell.angle_gamma   90.00
#
_symmetry.space_group_name_H-M   'P 1'
#
loop_
_entity.id
_entity.type
_entity.pdbx_description
1 polymer ?
#
loop_
_entity_poly.entity_id
_entity_poly.type
_entity_poly.pdbx_seq_one_letter_code
_entity_poly.pdbx_strand_id
1 'polypeptide(L)'
;MVISPPPQEHTASTNASPTRNHQIGRLVGNGSFGLVWQIAEDRVRKDPKIYAEHNNERAYSNMVNRAEIQTEKAVYERLGSHAGIIECFKATDESIELAFANQGDLAAYMQANLAPAQELRAKWIRLLVDTFAHVHARKIIIQDIALRNVLLHDNTLKLCDFGECILLPLDTDMGQFHVNGTTPQIEILHLGCMLYSIAVWREFKYDYFDLERWPEAGELPMTEFSLQVLFKSVGMENMRVWKHFKGMCIQCSW
;
A
#
# COMPACT_ATOMS: atom_id res chain seq x y z
N MET A 1 25.29 -3.00 37.89
CA MET A 1 25.31 -2.45 36.51
C MET A 1 23.91 -1.97 36.22
N VAL A 2 23.71 -0.66 36.10
CA VAL A 2 22.43 -0.05 35.76
C VAL A 2 22.34 -0.04 34.24
N ILE A 3 21.32 -0.69 33.68
CA ILE A 3 21.07 -0.74 32.24
C ILE A 3 20.28 0.54 31.89
N SER A 4 20.87 1.39 31.07
CA SER A 4 20.21 2.58 30.53
C SER A 4 19.08 2.18 29.56
N PRO A 5 17.95 2.91 29.52
CA PRO A 5 16.90 2.65 28.55
C PRO A 5 17.34 3.05 27.12
N PRO A 6 16.74 2.47 26.08
CA PRO A 6 17.06 2.80 24.70
C PRO A 6 16.63 4.25 24.38
N PRO A 7 17.30 4.92 23.42
CA PRO A 7 16.99 6.30 23.07
C PRO A 7 15.62 6.38 22.40
N GLN A 8 14.81 7.35 22.83
CA GLN A 8 13.51 7.68 22.23
C GLN A 8 13.72 8.30 20.84
N GLU A 9 12.94 7.82 19.86
CA GLU A 9 12.85 8.42 18.53
C GLU A 9 12.25 9.82 18.64
N HIS A 10 13.10 10.83 18.45
CA HIS A 10 12.66 12.20 18.24
C HIS A 10 12.28 12.38 16.77
N THR A 11 10.98 12.45 16.49
CA THR A 11 10.44 12.94 15.22
C THR A 11 10.67 14.44 15.09
N ALA A 12 11.90 14.84 14.73
CA ALA A 12 12.23 16.22 14.40
C ALA A 12 11.78 16.53 12.96
N SER A 13 10.54 17.02 12.83
CA SER A 13 10.07 17.71 11.63
C SER A 13 10.95 18.96 11.36
N THR A 14 11.93 18.84 10.47
CA THR A 14 12.78 19.95 10.03
C THR A 14 12.47 20.36 8.59
N ASN A 15 11.97 21.59 8.42
CA ASN A 15 11.46 22.26 7.22
C ASN A 15 12.51 22.51 6.08
N ALA A 16 13.51 21.64 5.90
CA ALA A 16 14.46 21.78 4.79
C ALA A 16 13.86 21.19 3.50
N SER A 17 13.84 21.99 2.43
CA SER A 17 13.36 21.55 1.11
C SER A 17 14.38 20.63 0.44
N PRO A 18 13.94 19.54 -0.22
CA PRO A 18 14.83 18.68 -0.99
C PRO A 18 15.52 19.46 -2.12
N THR A 19 16.73 19.06 -2.48
CA THR A 19 17.43 19.63 -3.65
C THR A 19 16.64 19.29 -4.90
N ARG A 20 15.98 20.30 -5.49
CA ARG A 20 15.37 20.15 -6.81
C ARG A 20 16.50 20.10 -7.83
N ASN A 21 16.82 18.90 -8.31
CA ASN A 21 17.48 18.79 -9.62
C ASN A 21 16.55 19.48 -10.63
N HIS A 22 17.10 20.19 -11.61
CA HIS A 22 16.33 20.81 -12.70
C HIS A 22 15.54 19.71 -13.44
N GLN A 23 14.35 19.36 -12.96
CA GLN A 23 13.53 18.30 -13.48
C GLN A 23 12.45 18.91 -14.37
N ILE A 24 12.37 18.35 -15.57
CA ILE A 24 11.39 18.69 -16.59
C ILE A 24 10.06 18.09 -16.11
N GLY A 25 9.13 18.92 -15.61
CA GLY A 25 7.79 18.45 -15.25
C GLY A 25 7.11 19.21 -14.11
N ARG A 26 5.83 18.89 -13.90
CA ARG A 26 5.03 19.41 -12.78
C ARG A 26 5.10 18.42 -11.62
N LEU A 27 5.39 18.90 -10.40
CA LEU A 27 5.29 18.06 -9.20
C LEU A 27 3.82 17.69 -8.98
N VAL A 28 3.51 16.39 -8.98
CA VAL A 28 2.15 15.85 -8.78
C VAL A 28 2.04 14.96 -7.54
N GLY A 29 3.15 14.49 -6.99
CA GLY A 29 3.18 13.74 -5.74
C GLY A 29 4.41 14.04 -4.89
N ASN A 30 4.22 14.10 -3.58
CA ASN A 30 5.28 14.33 -2.61
C ASN A 30 5.16 13.29 -1.49
N GLY A 31 5.74 12.11 -1.71
CA GLY A 31 5.74 11.02 -0.73
C GLY A 31 6.87 11.16 0.30
N SER A 32 6.94 10.25 1.25
CA SER A 32 7.99 10.24 2.28
C SER A 32 9.39 10.12 1.66
N PHE A 33 9.57 9.16 0.75
CA PHE A 33 10.88 8.79 0.19
C PHE A 33 11.13 9.33 -1.22
N GLY A 34 10.09 9.79 -1.91
CA GLY A 34 10.18 10.17 -3.32
C GLY A 34 9.35 11.38 -3.72
N LEU A 35 9.72 11.96 -4.85
CA LEU A 35 8.99 13.03 -5.53
C LEU A 35 8.48 12.48 -6.86
N VAL A 36 7.22 12.74 -7.18
CA VAL A 36 6.58 12.29 -8.42
C VAL A 36 6.30 13.49 -9.31
N TRP A 37 6.88 13.46 -10.51
CA TRP A 37 6.80 14.52 -11.50
C TRP A 37 6.04 14.03 -12.71
N GLN A 38 5.04 14.79 -13.15
CA GLN A 38 4.41 14.56 -14.44
C GLN A 38 5.36 15.06 -15.53
N ILE A 39 5.86 14.12 -16.34
CA ILE A 39 6.87 14.36 -17.39
C ILE A 39 6.27 14.35 -18.80
N ALA A 40 5.07 13.80 -18.96
CA ALA A 40 4.23 13.87 -20.16
C ALA A 40 2.74 13.79 -19.78
N GLU A 41 1.85 13.87 -20.77
CA GLU A 41 0.39 13.76 -20.54
C GLU A 41 0.01 12.43 -19.86
N ASP A 42 0.62 11.34 -20.31
CA ASP A 42 0.35 9.96 -19.88
C ASP A 42 1.40 9.40 -18.92
N ARG A 43 2.41 10.19 -18.51
CA ARG A 43 3.58 9.69 -17.77
C ARG A 43 3.96 10.51 -16.57
N VAL A 44 4.33 9.79 -15.52
CA VAL A 44 5.03 10.33 -14.35
C VAL A 44 6.39 9.66 -14.18
N ARG A 45 7.30 10.38 -13.51
CA ARG A 45 8.57 9.88 -13.04
C ARG A 45 8.66 10.08 -11.53
N LYS A 46 8.94 9.01 -10.79
CA LYS A 46 9.28 9.02 -9.38
C LYS A 46 10.79 9.03 -9.22
N ASP A 47 11.29 10.00 -8.48
CA ASP A 47 12.70 10.14 -8.11
C ASP A 47 12.86 10.09 -6.59
N PRO A 48 14.01 9.63 -6.08
CA PRO A 48 14.28 9.66 -4.65
C PRO A 48 14.33 11.11 -4.16
N LYS A 49 13.81 11.36 -2.96
CA LYS A 49 13.91 12.66 -2.33
C LYS A 49 15.34 12.85 -1.81
N ILE A 50 16.10 13.74 -2.44
CA ILE A 50 17.49 14.00 -2.05
C ILE A 50 17.59 15.31 -1.27
N TYR A 51 18.38 15.30 -0.21
CA TYR A 51 18.69 16.46 0.62
C TYR A 51 20.18 16.75 0.58
N ALA A 52 20.56 18.00 0.82
CA ALA A 52 21.96 18.34 1.00
C ALA A 52 22.53 17.67 2.27
N GLU A 53 23.66 16.97 2.11
CA GLU A 53 24.27 16.14 3.15
C GLU A 53 25.08 16.97 4.13
N HIS A 54 24.37 17.72 4.97
CA HIS A 54 24.99 18.54 6.01
C HIS A 54 25.23 17.77 7.33
N ASN A 55 24.65 16.58 7.48
CA ASN A 55 24.82 15.72 8.64
C ASN A 55 24.60 14.23 8.28
N ASN A 56 24.90 13.33 9.22
CA ASN A 56 24.73 11.88 9.04
C ASN A 56 23.27 11.47 8.84
N GLU A 57 22.31 12.16 9.45
CA GLU A 57 20.88 11.87 9.31
C GLU A 57 20.39 12.11 7.88
N ARG A 58 20.85 13.18 7.22
CA ARG A 58 20.52 13.49 5.82
C ARG A 58 21.19 12.52 4.86
N ALA A 59 22.45 12.16 5.10
CA ALA A 59 23.13 11.10 4.34
C ALA A 59 22.38 9.76 4.46
N TYR A 60 21.95 9.39 5.68
CA TYR A 60 21.15 8.20 5.92
C TYR A 60 19.78 8.26 5.22
N SER A 61 19.08 9.39 5.30
CA SER A 61 17.81 9.60 4.61
C SER A 61 17.95 9.47 3.08
N ASN A 62 18.99 10.07 2.50
CA ASN A 62 19.29 9.93 1.07
C ASN A 62 19.57 8.47 0.68
N MET A 63 20.29 7.73 1.52
CA MET A 63 20.57 6.31 1.31
C MET A 63 19.27 5.49 1.32
N VAL A 64 18.41 5.68 2.32
CA VAL A 64 17.09 5.01 2.43
C VAL A 64 16.22 5.35 1.22
N ASN A 65 16.10 6.63 0.87
CA ASN A 65 15.28 7.08 -0.26
C ASN A 65 15.73 6.48 -1.60
N ARG A 66 17.03 6.23 -1.77
CA ARG A 66 17.55 5.52 -2.96
C ARG A 66 17.26 4.03 -2.90
N ALA A 67 17.40 3.40 -1.73
CA ALA A 67 17.09 1.99 -1.56
C ALA A 67 15.62 1.68 -1.89
N GLU A 68 14.69 2.57 -1.51
CA GLU A 68 13.27 2.45 -1.85
C GLU A 68 13.01 2.42 -3.38
N ILE A 69 13.72 3.24 -4.16
CA ILE A 69 13.62 3.21 -5.63
C ILE A 69 14.15 1.88 -6.20
N GLN A 70 15.23 1.36 -5.62
CA GLN A 70 15.81 0.07 -6.03
C GLN A 70 14.88 -1.10 -5.68
N THR A 71 14.26 -1.07 -4.51
CA THR A 71 13.23 -2.04 -4.10
C THR A 71 12.04 -1.99 -5.05
N GLU A 72 11.50 -0.80 -5.31
CA GLU A 72 10.36 -0.62 -6.21
C GLU A 72 10.65 -1.11 -7.63
N LYS A 73 11.85 -0.83 -8.16
CA LYS A 73 12.34 -1.40 -9.43
C LYS A 73 12.29 -2.94 -9.40
N ALA A 74 12.89 -3.56 -8.38
CA ALA A 74 12.94 -5.03 -8.28
C ALA A 74 11.54 -5.65 -8.17
N VAL A 75 10.61 -4.95 -7.53
CA VAL A 75 9.20 -5.36 -7.44
C VAL A 75 8.52 -5.30 -8.80
N TYR A 76 8.63 -4.19 -9.55
CA TYR A 76 8.07 -4.11 -10.90
C TYR A 76 8.63 -5.18 -11.84
N GLU A 77 9.94 -5.43 -11.80
CA GLU A 77 10.60 -6.48 -12.59
C GLU A 77 10.04 -7.87 -12.25
N ARG A 78 9.77 -8.15 -10.97
CA ARG A 78 9.22 -9.44 -10.53
C ARG A 78 7.72 -9.58 -10.82
N LEU A 79 6.94 -8.52 -10.64
CA LEU A 79 5.50 -8.49 -10.87
C LEU A 79 5.15 -8.66 -12.33
N GLY A 80 5.90 -8.01 -13.22
CA GLY A 80 5.50 -7.87 -14.62
C GLY A 80 4.15 -7.14 -14.73
N SER A 81 3.47 -7.32 -15.86
CA SER A 81 2.18 -6.66 -16.11
C SER A 81 1.03 -7.38 -15.39
N HIS A 82 0.11 -6.59 -14.83
CA HIS A 82 -1.16 -7.05 -14.27
C HIS A 82 -2.23 -5.97 -14.41
N ALA A 83 -3.50 -6.36 -14.58
CA ALA A 83 -4.60 -5.41 -14.80
C ALA A 83 -4.78 -4.40 -13.65
N GLY A 84 -4.47 -4.81 -12.41
CA GLY A 84 -4.56 -3.94 -11.24
C GLY A 84 -3.23 -3.40 -10.73
N ILE A 85 -2.13 -3.48 -11.49
CA ILE A 85 -0.86 -2.80 -11.18
C ILE A 85 -0.71 -1.61 -12.14
N ILE A 86 -0.25 -0.46 -11.64
CA ILE A 86 0.03 0.68 -12.51
C ILE A 86 1.14 0.32 -13.51
N GLU A 87 0.97 0.73 -14.78
CA GLU A 87 1.95 0.39 -15.81
C GLU A 87 3.29 1.08 -15.50
N CYS A 88 4.35 0.28 -15.48
CA CYS A 88 5.73 0.77 -15.38
C CYS A 88 6.36 0.72 -16.78
N PHE A 89 6.71 1.88 -17.31
CA PHE A 89 7.36 2.00 -18.61
C PHE A 89 8.86 1.73 -18.50
N LYS A 90 9.47 2.17 -17.38
CA LYS A 90 10.90 2.09 -17.17
C LYS A 90 11.21 2.13 -15.68
N ALA A 91 12.11 1.26 -15.24
CA ALA A 91 12.66 1.29 -13.89
C ALA A 91 14.20 1.28 -13.96
N THR A 92 14.83 2.16 -13.20
CA THR A 92 16.29 2.33 -13.08
C THR A 92 16.67 2.41 -11.61
N ASP A 93 17.96 2.37 -11.28
CA ASP A 93 18.39 2.49 -9.88
C ASP A 93 18.21 3.92 -9.33
N GLU A 94 17.92 4.87 -10.22
CA GLU A 94 17.76 6.30 -9.90
C GLU A 94 16.32 6.80 -10.00
N SER A 95 15.44 6.11 -10.73
CA SER A 95 14.07 6.58 -10.98
C SER A 95 13.14 5.51 -11.55
N ILE A 96 11.83 5.72 -11.39
CA ILE A 96 10.77 4.88 -11.94
C ILE A 96 9.84 5.73 -12.80
N GLU A 97 9.58 5.34 -14.04
CA GLU A 97 8.60 5.97 -14.94
C GLU A 97 7.33 5.11 -15.01
N LEU A 98 6.18 5.71 -14.69
CA LEU A 98 4.89 5.05 -14.57
C LEU A 98 3.82 5.76 -15.42
N ALA A 99 2.72 5.08 -15.70
CA ALA A 99 1.51 5.70 -16.23
C ALA A 99 0.95 6.75 -15.27
N PHE A 100 0.51 7.88 -15.83
CA PHE A 100 -0.19 8.91 -15.08
C PHE A 100 -1.66 8.52 -14.87
N ALA A 101 -2.03 8.25 -13.62
CA ALA A 101 -3.41 7.93 -13.25
C ALA A 101 -4.28 9.20 -13.24
N ASN A 102 -5.12 9.34 -14.27
CA ASN A 102 -5.95 10.53 -14.50
C ASN A 102 -7.02 10.86 -13.45
N GLN A 103 -7.30 9.96 -12.50
CA GLN A 103 -8.28 10.20 -11.42
C GLN A 103 -7.63 10.24 -10.02
N GLY A 104 -6.29 10.25 -9.94
CA GLY A 104 -5.56 10.39 -8.68
C GLY A 104 -5.62 9.15 -7.78
N ASP A 105 -5.25 9.33 -6.51
CA ASP A 105 -5.33 8.26 -5.51
C ASP A 105 -6.76 8.05 -4.98
N LEU A 106 -7.04 6.83 -4.56
CA LEU A 106 -8.38 6.40 -4.16
C LEU A 106 -8.83 7.06 -2.85
N ALA A 107 -7.91 7.40 -1.94
CA ALA A 107 -8.25 8.09 -0.70
C ALA A 107 -8.82 9.49 -1.01
N ALA A 108 -8.09 10.30 -1.77
CA ALA A 108 -8.55 11.61 -2.21
C ALA A 108 -9.80 11.53 -3.10
N TYR A 109 -9.86 10.54 -4.00
CA TYR A 109 -11.02 10.31 -4.85
C TYR A 109 -12.29 10.02 -4.03
N MET A 110 -12.19 9.16 -3.02
CA MET A 110 -13.31 8.84 -2.13
C MET A 110 -13.80 10.05 -1.34
N GLN A 111 -12.89 10.91 -0.89
CA GLN A 111 -13.24 12.12 -0.15
C GLN A 111 -13.94 13.16 -1.04
N ALA A 112 -13.55 13.25 -2.31
CA ALA A 112 -14.06 14.25 -3.25
C ALA A 112 -15.34 13.83 -3.99
N ASN A 113 -15.69 12.54 -4.01
CA ASN A 113 -16.76 12.01 -4.84
C ASN A 113 -17.80 11.23 -4.05
N LEU A 114 -19.05 11.26 -4.53
CA LEU A 114 -20.10 10.38 -4.05
C LEU A 114 -19.77 8.91 -4.34
N ALA A 115 -20.35 8.03 -3.54
CA ALA A 115 -20.20 6.59 -3.71
C ALA A 115 -20.62 6.15 -5.12
N PRO A 116 -19.74 5.46 -5.86
CA PRO A 116 -20.13 4.85 -7.12
C PRO A 116 -21.16 3.74 -6.91
N ALA A 117 -21.79 3.34 -8.01
CA ALA A 117 -22.70 2.19 -8.03
C ALA A 117 -22.07 0.96 -7.38
N GLN A 118 -22.89 0.17 -6.68
CA GLN A 118 -22.42 -1.01 -5.94
C GLN A 118 -21.68 -2.00 -6.84
N GLU A 119 -22.09 -2.12 -8.10
CA GLU A 119 -21.49 -2.98 -9.11
C GLU A 119 -20.06 -2.56 -9.46
N LEU A 120 -19.78 -1.25 -9.51
CA LEU A 120 -18.43 -0.74 -9.77
C LEU A 120 -17.53 -1.01 -8.56
N ARG A 121 -18.04 -0.78 -7.34
CA ARG A 121 -17.32 -1.09 -6.11
C ARG A 121 -17.03 -2.60 -5.99
N ALA A 122 -17.96 -3.46 -6.41
CA ALA A 122 -17.75 -4.90 -6.50
C ALA A 122 -16.65 -5.29 -7.49
N LYS A 123 -16.60 -4.61 -8.65
CA LYS A 123 -15.54 -4.81 -9.66
C LYS A 123 -14.17 -4.41 -9.11
N TRP A 124 -14.09 -3.26 -8.45
CA TRP A 124 -12.88 -2.77 -7.79
C TRP A 124 -12.36 -3.72 -6.72
N ILE A 125 -13.23 -4.21 -5.84
CA ILE A 125 -12.87 -5.19 -4.80
C ILE A 125 -12.32 -6.48 -5.42
N ARG A 126 -12.97 -7.02 -6.47
CA ARG A 126 -12.47 -8.22 -7.16
C ARG A 126 -11.09 -8.00 -7.76
N LEU A 127 -10.89 -6.86 -8.42
CA LEU A 127 -9.61 -6.54 -9.05
C LEU A 127 -8.50 -6.42 -8.01
N LEU A 128 -8.77 -5.80 -6.85
CA LEU A 128 -7.78 -5.74 -5.77
C LEU A 128 -7.43 -7.13 -5.25
N VAL A 129 -8.43 -7.98 -4.97
CA VAL A 129 -8.18 -9.36 -4.50
C VAL A 129 -7.33 -10.16 -5.48
N ASP A 130 -7.66 -10.08 -6.77
CA ASP A 130 -6.90 -10.69 -7.86
C ASP A 130 -5.46 -10.12 -7.93
N THR A 131 -5.30 -8.80 -7.78
CA THR A 131 -4.01 -8.13 -7.76
C THR A 131 -3.14 -8.56 -6.59
N PHE A 132 -3.67 -8.62 -5.38
CA PHE A 132 -2.94 -9.11 -4.20
C PHE A 132 -2.58 -10.59 -4.33
N ALA A 133 -3.44 -11.42 -4.92
CA ALA A 133 -3.10 -12.80 -5.23
C ALA A 133 -1.94 -12.91 -6.24
N HIS A 134 -1.92 -12.06 -7.27
CA HIS A 134 -0.82 -11.98 -8.23
C HIS A 134 0.51 -11.55 -7.60
N VAL A 135 0.46 -10.60 -6.65
CA VAL A 135 1.62 -10.15 -5.85
C VAL A 135 2.14 -11.29 -4.96
N HIS A 136 1.26 -11.96 -4.20
CA HIS A 136 1.65 -13.07 -3.33
C HIS A 136 2.16 -14.29 -4.09
N ALA A 137 1.62 -14.59 -5.27
CA ALA A 137 2.12 -15.65 -6.15
C ALA A 137 3.59 -15.43 -6.55
N ARG A 138 4.07 -14.18 -6.47
CA ARG A 138 5.44 -13.76 -6.76
C ARG A 138 6.29 -13.50 -5.53
N LYS A 139 5.80 -13.93 -4.36
CA LYS A 139 6.51 -13.85 -3.08
C LYS A 139 6.90 -12.43 -2.70
N ILE A 140 5.97 -11.50 -2.91
CA ILE A 140 6.13 -10.10 -2.51
C ILE A 140 5.14 -9.84 -1.37
N ILE A 141 5.61 -9.16 -0.34
CA ILE A 141 4.83 -8.66 0.80
C ILE A 141 4.65 -7.17 0.64
N ILE A 142 3.43 -6.69 0.87
CA ILE A 142 3.12 -5.26 0.82
C ILE A 142 3.00 -4.75 2.25
N GLN A 143 3.94 -3.88 2.67
CA GLN A 143 3.93 -3.33 4.02
C GLN A 143 2.90 -2.19 4.16
N ASP A 144 2.83 -1.29 3.17
CA ASP A 144 1.96 -0.11 3.21
C ASP A 144 0.67 -0.29 2.41
N ILE A 145 -0.23 -1.13 2.92
CA ILE A 145 -1.57 -1.31 2.34
C ILE A 145 -2.46 -0.14 2.79
N ALA A 146 -2.60 0.84 1.90
CA ALA A 146 -3.40 2.04 2.14
C ALA A 146 -4.12 2.52 0.88
N LEU A 147 -5.27 3.18 1.05
CA LEU A 147 -6.05 3.74 -0.06
C LEU A 147 -5.26 4.77 -0.91
N ARG A 148 -4.32 5.49 -0.29
CA ARG A 148 -3.42 6.43 -0.99
C ARG A 148 -2.47 5.75 -1.99
N ASN A 149 -2.19 4.46 -1.81
CA ASN A 149 -1.32 3.65 -2.68
C ASN A 149 -2.11 2.89 -3.75
N VAL A 150 -3.41 3.17 -3.87
CA VAL A 150 -4.26 2.67 -4.94
C VAL A 150 -4.69 3.85 -5.79
N LEU A 151 -4.25 3.89 -7.05
CA LEU A 151 -4.63 4.91 -8.01
C LEU A 151 -5.88 4.51 -8.77
N LEU A 152 -6.61 5.48 -9.29
CA LEU A 152 -7.71 5.29 -10.22
C LEU A 152 -7.30 5.81 -11.60
N HIS A 153 -7.32 4.92 -12.58
CA HIS A 153 -7.02 5.24 -13.97
C HIS A 153 -8.09 4.64 -14.88
N ASP A 154 -8.81 5.48 -15.62
CA ASP A 154 -9.92 5.08 -16.49
C ASP A 154 -10.93 4.14 -15.79
N ASN A 155 -11.36 4.55 -14.60
CA ASN A 155 -12.25 3.82 -13.69
C ASN A 155 -11.76 2.42 -13.27
N THR A 156 -10.46 2.16 -13.38
CA THR A 156 -9.81 0.92 -12.98
C THR A 156 -8.83 1.19 -11.86
N LEU A 157 -8.89 0.39 -10.78
CA LEU A 157 -7.94 0.52 -9.67
C LEU A 157 -6.57 -0.02 -10.08
N LYS A 158 -5.52 0.71 -9.69
CA LYS A 158 -4.11 0.41 -9.98
C LYS A 158 -3.31 0.55 -8.70
N LEU A 159 -2.82 -0.57 -8.17
CA LEU A 159 -1.87 -0.56 -7.07
C LEU A 159 -0.55 0.06 -7.55
N CYS A 160 0.01 0.93 -6.72
CA CYS A 160 1.28 1.60 -6.96
C CYS A 160 2.10 1.67 -5.65
N ASP A 161 3.27 2.31 -5.75
CA ASP A 161 4.18 2.59 -4.63
C ASP A 161 4.68 1.32 -3.93
N PHE A 162 5.68 0.69 -4.54
CA PHE A 162 6.26 -0.56 -4.04
C PHE A 162 7.58 -0.36 -3.30
N GLY A 163 7.89 0.85 -2.86
CA GLY A 163 9.17 1.18 -2.21
C GLY A 163 9.41 0.33 -0.96
N GLU A 164 8.40 0.22 -0.10
CA GLU A 164 8.47 -0.50 1.17
C GLU A 164 8.10 -1.99 1.03
N CYS A 165 7.95 -2.51 -0.19
CA CYS A 165 7.61 -3.92 -0.37
C CYS A 165 8.82 -4.82 -0.08
N ILE A 166 8.55 -6.04 0.38
CA ILE A 166 9.61 -7.02 0.67
C ILE A 166 9.51 -8.16 -0.33
N LEU A 167 10.61 -8.41 -1.05
CA LEU A 167 10.70 -9.57 -1.91
C LEU A 167 11.31 -10.76 -1.16
N LEU A 168 10.56 -11.85 -1.07
CA LEU A 168 10.97 -13.09 -0.43
C LEU A 168 11.56 -14.09 -1.44
N PRO A 169 12.30 -15.12 -0.97
CA PRO A 169 12.68 -16.26 -1.78
C PRO A 169 11.48 -16.92 -2.46
N LEU A 170 11.65 -17.41 -3.70
CA LEU A 170 10.56 -17.93 -4.54
C LEU A 170 9.88 -19.20 -3.97
N ASP A 171 10.57 -19.92 -3.09
CA ASP A 171 10.09 -21.11 -2.38
C ASP A 171 9.41 -20.80 -1.04
N THR A 172 9.32 -19.52 -0.65
CA THR A 172 8.71 -19.13 0.62
C THR A 172 7.24 -19.55 0.70
N ASP A 173 6.84 -20.13 1.83
CA ASP A 173 5.43 -20.37 2.16
C ASP A 173 4.76 -19.05 2.57
N MET A 174 3.96 -18.49 1.66
CA MET A 174 3.22 -17.25 1.90
C MET A 174 2.11 -17.40 2.94
N GLY A 175 1.77 -18.62 3.35
CA GLY A 175 0.84 -18.86 4.45
C GLY A 175 1.47 -18.71 5.83
N GLN A 176 2.80 -18.62 5.94
CA GLN A 176 3.55 -18.69 7.20
C GLN A 176 4.71 -17.68 7.29
N PHE A 177 4.77 -16.68 6.40
CA PHE A 177 5.86 -15.71 6.44
C PHE A 177 5.85 -14.88 7.74
N HIS A 178 7.03 -14.44 8.17
CA HIS A 178 7.19 -13.46 9.23
C HIS A 178 8.40 -12.59 8.91
N VAL A 179 8.19 -11.33 8.58
CA VAL A 179 9.27 -10.40 8.23
C VAL A 179 8.90 -8.99 8.66
N ASN A 180 9.84 -8.28 9.30
CA ASN A 180 9.64 -6.92 9.81
C ASN A 180 8.32 -6.77 10.60
N GLY A 181 8.02 -7.73 11.49
CA GLY A 181 6.77 -7.79 12.26
C GLY A 181 5.50 -8.04 11.44
N THR A 182 5.59 -8.10 10.11
CA THR A 182 4.48 -8.39 9.20
C THR A 182 4.27 -9.90 9.07
N THR A 183 3.03 -10.32 9.21
CA THR A 183 2.57 -11.71 9.00
C THR A 183 1.46 -11.73 7.96
N PRO A 184 1.13 -12.89 7.36
CA PRO A 184 0.01 -13.00 6.44
C PRO A 184 -1.28 -12.43 7.04
N GLN A 185 -1.53 -12.70 8.32
CA GLN A 185 -2.74 -12.27 9.01
C GLN A 185 -2.81 -10.74 9.12
N ILE A 186 -1.69 -10.06 9.42
CA ILE A 186 -1.62 -8.60 9.51
C ILE A 186 -1.82 -7.96 8.15
N GLU A 187 -1.14 -8.47 7.13
CA GLU A 187 -1.29 -7.96 5.76
C GLU A 187 -2.75 -8.09 5.29
N ILE A 188 -3.35 -9.25 5.58
CA ILE A 188 -4.73 -9.52 5.25
C ILE A 188 -5.72 -8.64 6.07
N LEU A 189 -5.40 -8.28 7.30
CA LEU A 189 -6.18 -7.32 8.08
C LEU A 189 -6.23 -5.95 7.41
N HIS A 190 -5.07 -5.42 6.98
CA HIS A 190 -5.00 -4.14 6.29
C HIS A 190 -5.71 -4.19 4.93
N LEU A 191 -5.57 -5.29 4.18
CA LEU A 191 -6.36 -5.50 2.95
C LEU A 191 -7.86 -5.52 3.27
N GLY A 192 -8.29 -6.20 4.33
CA GLY A 192 -9.68 -6.20 4.79
C GLY A 192 -10.22 -4.79 5.06
N CYS A 193 -9.42 -3.93 5.70
CA CYS A 193 -9.78 -2.53 5.95
C CYS A 193 -9.95 -1.73 4.64
N MET A 194 -9.03 -1.91 3.69
CA MET A 194 -9.12 -1.29 2.36
C MET A 194 -10.38 -1.73 1.60
N LEU A 195 -10.64 -3.03 1.54
CA LEU A 195 -11.81 -3.58 0.84
C LEU A 195 -13.12 -3.12 1.50
N TYR A 196 -13.17 -3.11 2.83
CA TYR A 196 -14.31 -2.57 3.57
C TYR A 196 -14.53 -1.09 3.23
N SER A 197 -13.46 -0.29 3.22
CA SER A 197 -13.54 1.14 2.93
C SER A 197 -14.20 1.41 1.58
N ILE A 198 -13.80 0.66 0.55
CA ILE A 198 -14.41 0.73 -0.78
C ILE A 198 -15.89 0.32 -0.70
N ALA A 199 -16.18 -0.79 -0.03
CA ALA A 199 -17.51 -1.38 0.01
C ALA A 199 -18.56 -0.48 0.68
N VAL A 200 -18.20 0.30 1.69
CA VAL A 200 -19.10 1.29 2.33
C VAL A 200 -18.86 2.72 1.86
N TRP A 201 -17.86 2.94 1.02
CA TRP A 201 -17.42 4.25 0.57
C TRP A 201 -17.07 5.23 1.71
N ARG A 202 -16.34 4.72 2.70
CA ARG A 202 -15.85 5.50 3.85
C ARG A 202 -14.52 4.93 4.30
N GLU A 203 -13.52 5.77 4.48
CA GLU A 203 -12.20 5.32 4.93
C GLU A 203 -12.28 4.65 6.31
N PHE A 204 -11.65 3.48 6.39
CA PHE A 204 -11.49 2.69 7.60
C PHE A 204 -10.06 2.13 7.61
N LYS A 205 -9.36 2.37 8.71
CA LYS A 205 -8.00 1.87 8.96
C LYS A 205 -7.96 1.30 10.37
N TYR A 206 -7.34 0.14 10.52
CA TYR A 206 -6.91 -0.38 11.80
C TYR A 206 -5.39 -0.51 11.76
N ASP A 207 -4.71 0.17 12.68
CA ASP A 207 -3.25 0.15 12.73
C ASP A 207 -2.77 -0.89 13.74
N TYR A 208 -2.43 -2.08 13.24
CA TYR A 208 -1.93 -3.15 14.10
C TYR A 208 -0.58 -2.78 14.73
N PHE A 209 0.26 -2.01 14.02
CA PHE A 209 1.62 -1.70 14.50
C PHE A 209 1.60 -0.64 15.61
N ASP A 210 0.65 0.30 15.58
CA ASP A 210 0.47 1.25 16.68
C ASP A 210 -0.14 0.61 17.94
N LEU A 211 -1.07 -0.34 17.75
CA LEU A 211 -1.84 -0.93 18.86
C LEU A 211 -1.21 -2.24 19.40
N GLU A 212 -0.37 -2.89 18.61
CA GLU A 212 0.26 -4.19 18.87
C GLU A 212 -0.71 -5.28 19.32
N ARG A 213 -1.97 -5.21 18.86
CA ARG A 213 -3.02 -6.17 19.18
C ARG A 213 -4.02 -6.34 18.04
N TRP A 214 -4.78 -7.42 18.12
CA TRP A 214 -5.92 -7.63 17.24
C TRP A 214 -7.10 -6.73 17.63
N PRO A 215 -7.91 -6.29 16.64
CA PRO A 215 -9.10 -5.52 16.88
C PRO A 215 -10.11 -6.32 17.71
N GLU A 216 -10.83 -5.63 18.59
CA GLU A 216 -11.97 -6.17 19.32
C GLU A 216 -13.23 -6.18 18.43
N ALA A 217 -14.25 -6.98 18.81
CA ALA A 217 -15.43 -7.20 17.97
C ALA A 217 -16.22 -5.92 17.67
N GLY A 218 -16.15 -4.93 18.56
CA GLY A 218 -16.79 -3.62 18.38
C GLY A 218 -15.95 -2.60 17.60
N GLU A 219 -14.67 -2.88 17.36
CA GLU A 219 -13.76 -1.99 16.62
C GLU A 219 -13.77 -2.29 15.13
N LEU A 220 -14.07 -3.55 14.77
CA LEU A 220 -14.31 -3.92 13.39
C LEU A 220 -15.73 -3.53 12.97
N PRO A 221 -15.89 -2.99 11.76
CA PRO A 221 -17.19 -2.60 11.29
C PRO A 221 -18.10 -3.83 11.12
N MET A 222 -19.35 -3.71 11.55
CA MET A 222 -20.34 -4.74 11.33
C MET A 222 -20.53 -4.96 9.82
N THR A 223 -20.46 -6.21 9.36
CA THR A 223 -20.85 -6.54 7.98
C THR A 223 -22.35 -6.35 7.84
N GLU A 224 -22.79 -5.19 7.36
CA GLU A 224 -24.17 -4.97 6.95
C GLU A 224 -24.59 -6.00 5.88
N PHE A 225 -25.89 -6.25 5.76
CA PHE A 225 -26.46 -7.21 4.80
C PHE A 225 -25.99 -6.93 3.35
N SER A 226 -25.82 -5.65 3.00
CA SER A 226 -25.28 -5.16 1.73
C SER A 226 -23.85 -5.64 1.43
N LEU A 227 -23.00 -5.71 2.46
CA LEU A 227 -21.63 -6.22 2.37
C LEU A 227 -21.61 -7.73 2.19
N GLN A 228 -22.50 -8.47 2.83
CA GLN A 228 -22.60 -9.91 2.63
C GLN A 228 -23.00 -10.28 1.19
N VAL A 229 -23.88 -9.50 0.57
CA VAL A 229 -24.25 -9.65 -0.85
C VAL A 229 -23.07 -9.32 -1.75
N LEU A 230 -22.35 -8.24 -1.45
CA LEU A 230 -21.14 -7.84 -2.18
C LEU A 230 -20.07 -8.95 -2.11
N PHE A 231 -19.77 -9.47 -0.92
CA PHE A 231 -18.76 -10.51 -0.72
C PHE A 231 -19.13 -11.87 -1.30
N LYS A 232 -20.42 -12.24 -1.28
CA LYS A 232 -20.94 -13.41 -2.02
C LYS A 232 -20.80 -13.24 -3.53
N SER A 233 -21.06 -12.04 -4.06
CA SER A 233 -20.97 -11.76 -5.50
C SER A 233 -19.55 -11.83 -6.05
N VAL A 234 -18.54 -11.79 -5.16
CA VAL A 234 -17.12 -11.83 -5.50
C VAL A 234 -16.44 -13.14 -5.07
N GLY A 235 -17.20 -14.16 -4.64
CA GLY A 235 -16.67 -15.48 -4.27
C GLY A 235 -15.75 -15.50 -3.04
N MET A 236 -15.83 -14.47 -2.20
CA MET A 236 -14.96 -14.29 -1.03
C MET A 236 -15.55 -14.86 0.27
N GLU A 237 -16.64 -15.63 0.20
CA GLU A 237 -17.33 -16.15 1.40
C GLU A 237 -16.46 -17.02 2.33
N ASN A 238 -15.35 -17.57 1.83
CA ASN A 238 -14.50 -18.52 2.54
C ASN A 238 -13.11 -17.98 2.94
N MET A 239 -12.80 -16.71 2.65
CA MET A 239 -11.52 -16.11 3.05
C MET A 239 -11.41 -16.13 4.59
N ARG A 240 -10.32 -16.69 5.16
CA ARG A 240 -10.14 -16.87 6.62
C ARG A 240 -10.30 -15.57 7.41
N VAL A 241 -10.00 -14.43 6.79
CA VAL A 241 -10.27 -13.06 7.24
C VAL A 241 -11.70 -12.92 7.73
N TRP A 242 -12.65 -13.35 6.90
CA TRP A 242 -14.06 -13.18 7.17
C TRP A 242 -14.59 -14.22 8.14
N LYS A 243 -13.90 -15.36 8.29
CA LYS A 243 -14.12 -16.28 9.41
C LYS A 243 -13.64 -15.68 10.73
N HIS A 244 -12.60 -14.85 10.75
CA HIS A 244 -12.22 -14.06 11.92
C HIS A 244 -13.21 -12.90 12.17
N PHE A 245 -13.59 -12.12 11.14
CA PHE A 245 -14.60 -11.06 11.27
C PHE A 245 -16.00 -11.59 11.66
N LYS A 246 -16.40 -12.79 11.22
CA LYS A 246 -17.64 -13.46 11.68
C LYS A 246 -17.46 -14.26 12.98
N GLY A 247 -16.23 -14.67 13.29
CA GLY A 247 -15.88 -15.62 14.34
C GLY A 247 -15.48 -15.00 15.66
N MET A 248 -15.40 -13.66 15.77
CA MET A 248 -15.24 -12.99 17.05
C MET A 248 -16.42 -13.18 18.02
N CYS A 249 -17.46 -13.93 17.62
CA CYS A 249 -18.52 -14.37 18.52
C CYS A 249 -18.30 -15.76 19.14
N ILE A 250 -17.32 -16.58 18.70
CA ILE A 250 -17.08 -17.90 19.30
C ILE A 250 -15.58 -18.24 19.32
N GLN A 251 -15.10 -18.46 20.53
CA GLN A 251 -13.77 -18.97 20.88
C GLN A 251 -13.27 -20.16 20.02
N CYS A 252 -11.95 -20.35 20.07
CA CYS A 252 -11.20 -21.62 19.97
C CYS A 252 -10.46 -21.97 18.67
N SER A 253 -9.13 -22.00 18.82
CA SER A 253 -8.25 -23.19 18.75
C SER A 253 -8.01 -23.94 17.42
N TRP A 254 -6.70 -24.19 17.22
CA TRP A 254 -5.98 -25.07 16.27
C TRP A 254 -5.61 -24.47 14.91
#